data_AF-A0A928W0K9-F1
#
_entry.id   AF-A0A928W0K9-F1
#
_cell.length_a   1.000
_cell.length_b   1.000
_cell.length_c   1.000
_cell.angle_alpha   90.00
_cell.angle_beta   90.00
_cell.angle_gamma   90.00
#
_symmetry.space_group_name_H-M   'P 1'
#
loop_
_entity.id
_entity.type
_entity.pdbx_description
1 polymer ?
#
loop_
_entity_poly.entity_id
_entity_poly.type
_entity_poly.pdbx_seq_one_letter_code
_entity_poly.pdbx_strand_id
1 'polypeptide(L)'
;MTIVTRPPRGVRKYRPNLWFEKLMALLAVINLTIVAFNLSYVPLRDFWLSGQVTVGGINSAYIKLDGIKLELLPQSVTQFITQYDAVKGIIPNRDTEEYLDKVEQLKQELAINGIDSPLANNLLGDLRRRSIEIIQTNPFAEANKTGNLERIKNEMRSHLPNRNNSAKTAFWQFWSSERLPGQVTEELEFFDAEIKPLFETNYYRLIGENGGYVDYFGLIDFPFGVIFGLEFLARTWFISRRRVGVSWLDAMFWRWYDVLFLVPFWRWLRVIPVTIRLSQAQIINLNSIQRQISQGLVAEIAEDVTEVVIIRLINQIQASVRSGDVSRLLSQQTTNSYIDLNNTNETAEIVRILAKVMADRVLPAIQPEAEKLLQYSMDKAIKQSPAYRGIKLLPGGDRTITNLTHQLVSQSYSAFSTTLQAALAEDEQFDRLLESLVSNISKTVSTELQAQQSMNKIEILLIDLLEEIKINYVQRLSQEDIEDILEQTRSLRKIAKR
;
A
#
# COMPACT_ATOMS: atom_id res chain seq x y z
N MET A 1 -0.86 7.85 -58.74
CA MET A 1 0.06 7.42 -57.66
C MET A 1 -0.77 7.12 -56.42
N THR A 2 -1.01 5.84 -56.14
CA THR A 2 -1.80 5.40 -54.99
C THR A 2 -0.85 5.19 -53.82
N ILE A 3 -0.95 6.02 -52.79
CA ILE A 3 -0.13 5.94 -51.59
C ILE A 3 -0.64 4.78 -50.73
N VAL A 4 0.13 3.70 -50.67
CA VAL A 4 -0.13 2.56 -49.79
C VAL A 4 0.29 2.94 -48.37
N THR A 5 -0.67 3.17 -47.49
CA THR A 5 -0.46 3.34 -46.06
C THR A 5 -0.12 1.98 -45.43
N ARG A 6 1.12 1.81 -44.95
CA ARG A 6 1.52 0.63 -44.17
C ARG A 6 0.94 0.75 -42.74
N PRO A 7 0.38 -0.32 -42.16
CA PRO A 7 -0.14 -0.26 -40.80
C PRO A 7 1.01 -0.09 -39.79
N PRO A 8 0.76 0.58 -38.66
CA PRO A 8 1.77 0.80 -37.63
C PRO A 8 2.22 -0.54 -37.04
N ARG A 9 3.55 -0.75 -36.98
CA ARG A 9 4.15 -1.88 -36.26
C ARG A 9 3.74 -1.79 -34.79
N GLY A 10 2.92 -2.73 -34.33
CA GLY A 10 2.51 -2.83 -32.93
C GLY A 10 3.73 -2.91 -32.02
N VAL A 11 3.89 -1.91 -31.15
CA VAL A 11 4.85 -1.93 -30.05
C VAL A 11 4.50 -3.13 -29.18
N ARG A 12 5.35 -4.17 -29.17
CA ARG A 12 5.21 -5.30 -28.25
C ARG A 12 5.26 -4.74 -26.83
N LYS A 13 4.11 -4.70 -26.13
CA LYS A 13 4.05 -4.46 -24.68
C LYS A 13 4.97 -5.48 -24.01
N TYR A 14 6.06 -5.00 -23.41
CA TYR A 14 6.95 -5.81 -22.58
C TYR A 14 6.12 -6.42 -21.46
N ARG A 15 5.87 -7.73 -21.52
CA ARG A 15 5.27 -8.48 -20.43
C ARG A 15 6.42 -8.90 -19.51
N PRO A 16 6.61 -8.28 -18.33
CA PRO A 16 7.64 -8.74 -17.42
C PRO A 16 7.40 -10.23 -17.10
N ASN A 17 8.47 -11.01 -17.06
CA ASN A 17 8.37 -12.43 -16.74
C ASN A 17 8.04 -12.57 -15.24
N LEU A 18 6.77 -12.84 -14.92
CA LEU A 18 6.25 -12.94 -13.56
C LEU A 18 6.52 -14.31 -12.90
N TRP A 19 7.36 -15.15 -13.49
CA TRP A 19 7.62 -16.50 -12.99
C TRP A 19 8.15 -16.50 -11.55
N PHE A 20 9.10 -15.60 -11.23
CA PHE A 20 9.61 -15.45 -9.87
C PHE A 20 8.50 -15.04 -8.87
N GLU A 21 7.64 -14.09 -9.25
CA GLU A 21 6.54 -13.65 -8.39
C GLU A 21 5.50 -14.75 -8.15
N LYS A 22 5.23 -15.56 -9.17
CA LYS A 22 4.36 -16.74 -9.04
C LYS A 22 4.95 -17.80 -8.11
N LEU A 23 6.26 -18.06 -8.22
CA LEU A 23 6.96 -18.98 -7.33
C LEU A 23 6.92 -18.49 -5.88
N MET A 24 7.23 -17.21 -5.65
CA MET A 24 7.21 -16.62 -4.31
C MET A 24 5.81 -16.55 -3.72
N ALA A 25 4.77 -16.29 -4.53
CA ALA A 25 3.39 -16.35 -4.09
C ALA A 25 2.97 -17.78 -3.72
N LEU A 26 3.38 -18.79 -4.51
CA LEU A 26 3.13 -20.19 -4.19
C LEU A 26 3.77 -20.58 -2.85
N LEU A 27 5.04 -20.23 -2.61
CA LEU A 27 5.72 -20.48 -1.34
C LEU A 27 5.01 -19.79 -0.17
N ALA A 28 4.52 -18.56 -0.37
CA ALA A 28 3.76 -17.82 0.63
C ALA A 28 2.44 -18.51 0.98
N VAL A 29 1.72 -19.03 -0.02
CA VAL A 29 0.48 -19.81 0.20
C VAL A 29 0.78 -21.11 0.96
N ILE A 30 1.81 -21.86 0.55
CA ILE A 30 2.22 -23.08 1.25
C ILE A 30 2.54 -22.80 2.71
N ASN A 31 3.32 -21.74 3.00
CA ASN A 31 3.62 -21.34 4.36
C ASN A 31 2.34 -20.99 5.15
N LEU A 32 1.42 -20.23 4.54
CA LEU A 32 0.16 -19.87 5.19
C LEU A 32 -0.71 -21.11 5.51
N THR A 33 -0.78 -22.08 4.59
CA THR A 33 -1.49 -23.34 4.82
C THR A 33 -0.88 -24.13 5.98
N ILE A 34 0.45 -24.22 6.03
CA ILE A 34 1.17 -24.88 7.13
C ILE A 34 0.92 -24.16 8.47
N VAL A 35 0.91 -22.82 8.48
CA VAL A 35 0.57 -22.02 9.66
C VAL A 35 -0.88 -22.26 10.10
N ALA A 36 -1.82 -22.25 9.16
CA ALA A 36 -3.23 -22.49 9.44
C ALA A 36 -3.44 -23.90 10.02
N PHE A 37 -2.83 -24.91 9.42
CA PHE A 37 -2.82 -26.27 9.94
C PHE A 37 -2.28 -26.30 11.38
N ASN A 38 -1.11 -25.70 11.63
CA ASN A 38 -0.48 -25.64 12.94
C ASN A 38 -1.35 -24.97 14.02
N LEU A 39 -2.08 -23.90 13.67
CA LEU A 39 -3.00 -23.22 14.58
C LEU A 39 -4.25 -24.06 14.86
N SER A 40 -4.74 -24.78 13.85
CA SER A 40 -5.95 -25.62 13.95
C SER A 40 -5.68 -27.01 14.55
N TYR A 41 -4.43 -27.46 14.61
CA TYR A 41 -4.08 -28.84 14.95
C TYR A 41 -4.55 -29.24 16.35
N VAL A 42 -4.23 -28.46 17.38
CA VAL A 42 -4.59 -28.80 18.77
C VAL A 42 -6.10 -28.77 18.97
N PRO A 43 -6.85 -27.72 18.54
CA PRO A 43 -8.31 -27.71 18.64
C PRO A 43 -9.00 -28.85 17.87
N LEU A 44 -8.45 -29.27 16.73
CA LEU A 44 -9.01 -30.33 15.88
C LEU A 44 -8.36 -31.69 16.09
N ARG A 45 -7.53 -31.88 17.13
CA ARG A 45 -6.76 -33.10 17.32
C ARG A 45 -7.62 -34.35 17.40
N ASP A 46 -8.80 -34.25 18.00
CA ASP A 46 -9.70 -35.40 18.18
C ASP A 46 -10.26 -35.89 16.84
N PHE A 47 -10.47 -34.96 15.91
CA PHE A 47 -10.77 -35.28 14.53
C PHE A 47 -9.56 -35.91 13.83
N TRP A 48 -8.36 -35.35 14.02
CA TRP A 48 -7.13 -35.91 13.43
C TRP A 48 -6.76 -37.29 13.96
N LEU A 49 -7.15 -37.64 15.19
CA LEU A 49 -6.95 -38.94 15.82
C LEU A 49 -8.00 -39.98 15.44
N SER A 50 -9.27 -39.59 15.38
CA SER A 50 -10.35 -40.53 15.07
C SER A 50 -10.59 -40.67 13.56
N GLY A 51 -10.28 -39.64 12.77
CA GLY A 51 -10.69 -39.54 11.37
C GLY A 51 -12.20 -39.37 11.17
N GLN A 52 -12.96 -39.18 12.26
CA GLN A 52 -14.42 -39.20 12.27
C GLN A 52 -14.99 -37.84 12.68
N VAL A 53 -16.08 -37.45 12.04
CA VAL A 53 -16.89 -36.28 12.43
C VAL A 53 -18.32 -36.73 12.66
N THR A 54 -18.92 -36.27 13.75
CA THR A 54 -20.36 -36.45 13.99
C THR A 54 -21.09 -35.20 13.52
N VAL A 55 -21.98 -35.34 12.53
CA VAL A 55 -22.79 -34.23 11.99
C VAL A 55 -24.23 -34.35 12.49
N GLY A 56 -24.81 -33.23 12.93
CA GLY A 56 -26.21 -33.18 13.37
C GLY A 56 -26.49 -33.78 14.75
N GLY A 57 -25.46 -34.26 15.46
CA GLY A 57 -25.59 -34.75 16.83
C GLY A 57 -25.65 -33.61 17.83
N ILE A 58 -26.57 -33.68 18.78
CA ILE A 58 -26.68 -32.71 19.88
C ILE A 58 -26.45 -33.48 21.18
N ASN A 59 -25.31 -33.23 21.82
CA ASN A 59 -25.01 -33.75 23.15
C ASN A 59 -25.02 -32.59 24.14
N SER A 60 -26.18 -32.33 24.74
CA SER A 60 -26.35 -31.33 25.79
C SER A 60 -26.68 -32.00 27.13
N ALA A 61 -26.73 -31.21 28.20
CA ALA A 61 -27.14 -31.69 29.53
C ALA A 61 -28.60 -32.18 29.58
N TYR A 62 -29.44 -31.82 28.61
CA TYR A 62 -30.89 -32.07 28.63
C TYR A 62 -31.39 -32.91 27.46
N ILE A 63 -30.72 -32.82 26.31
CA ILE A 63 -31.11 -33.46 25.05
C ILE A 63 -29.89 -34.17 24.47
N LYS A 64 -30.05 -35.47 24.21
CA LYS A 64 -29.12 -36.33 23.46
C LYS A 64 -29.80 -36.73 22.15
N LEU A 65 -29.25 -36.26 21.04
CA LEU A 65 -29.64 -36.64 19.69
C LEU A 65 -28.42 -37.23 19.00
N ASP A 66 -28.53 -38.48 18.58
CA ASP A 66 -27.45 -39.17 17.90
C ASP A 66 -27.26 -38.56 16.51
N GLY A 67 -26.03 -38.11 16.25
CA GLY A 67 -25.63 -37.58 14.95
C GLY A 67 -25.18 -38.68 14.00
N ILE A 68 -25.00 -38.31 12.75
CA ILE A 68 -24.45 -39.20 11.73
C ILE A 68 -22.92 -39.15 11.85
N LYS A 69 -22.30 -40.30 12.19
CA LYS A 69 -20.84 -40.46 12.20
C LYS A 69 -20.36 -40.64 10.76
N LEU A 70 -19.47 -39.77 10.31
CA LEU A 70 -18.84 -39.80 8.99
C LEU A 70 -17.34 -40.06 9.16
N GLU A 71 -16.84 -41.13 8.56
CA GLU A 71 -15.41 -41.41 8.46
C GLU A 71 -14.84 -40.67 7.25
N LEU A 72 -14.06 -39.62 7.49
CA LEU A 72 -13.55 -38.73 6.46
C LEU A 72 -12.09 -39.01 6.12
N LEU A 73 -11.32 -39.55 7.08
CA LEU A 73 -9.90 -39.82 6.91
C LEU A 73 -9.62 -41.32 7.11
N PRO A 74 -8.92 -41.97 6.17
CA PRO A 74 -8.47 -43.34 6.38
C PRO A 74 -7.38 -43.39 7.47
N GLN A 75 -7.27 -44.53 8.16
CA GLN A 75 -6.33 -44.71 9.27
C GLN A 75 -4.87 -44.35 8.93
N SER A 76 -4.42 -44.59 7.70
CA SER A 76 -3.06 -44.23 7.27
C SER A 76 -2.81 -42.72 7.28
N VAL A 77 -3.83 -41.91 6.97
CA VAL A 77 -3.74 -40.44 6.99
C VAL A 77 -3.77 -39.93 8.42
N THR A 78 -4.66 -40.49 9.26
CA THR A 78 -4.71 -40.22 10.70
C THR A 78 -3.35 -40.45 11.36
N GLN A 79 -2.75 -41.62 11.15
CA GLN A 79 -1.44 -41.97 11.71
C GLN A 79 -0.31 -41.05 11.22
N PHE A 80 -0.35 -40.62 9.95
CA PHE A 80 0.62 -39.68 9.42
C PHE A 80 0.49 -38.29 10.04
N ILE A 81 -0.74 -37.78 10.16
CA ILE A 81 -1.02 -36.46 10.70
C ILE A 81 -0.70 -36.39 12.19
N THR A 82 -0.99 -37.44 12.96
CA THR A 82 -0.77 -37.47 14.41
C THR A 82 0.70 -37.51 14.82
N GLN A 83 1.62 -37.82 13.90
CA GLN A 83 3.06 -37.63 14.12
C GLN A 83 3.41 -36.16 14.45
N TYR A 84 2.53 -35.23 14.06
CA TYR A 84 2.65 -33.83 14.40
C TYR A 84 2.49 -33.53 15.90
N ASP A 85 2.00 -34.48 16.70
CA ASP A 85 1.99 -34.40 18.17
C ASP A 85 3.37 -34.07 18.75
N ALA A 86 4.43 -34.64 18.15
CA ALA A 86 5.81 -34.36 18.55
C ALA A 86 6.16 -32.88 18.40
N VAL A 87 5.66 -32.20 17.35
CA VAL A 87 5.88 -30.77 17.12
C VAL A 87 5.19 -29.93 18.20
N LYS A 88 4.03 -30.39 18.69
CA LYS A 88 3.24 -29.71 19.73
C LYS A 88 3.61 -30.12 21.16
N GLY A 89 4.61 -30.98 21.33
CA GLY A 89 5.00 -31.52 22.63
C GLY A 89 3.88 -32.32 23.27
N ILE A 90 3.05 -32.98 22.47
CA ILE A 90 1.93 -33.80 22.93
C ILE A 90 2.45 -35.21 23.17
N ILE A 91 2.14 -35.74 24.35
CA ILE A 91 2.45 -37.12 24.75
C ILE A 91 1.18 -37.81 25.27
N PRO A 92 1.08 -39.15 25.16
CA PRO A 92 -0.02 -39.89 25.76
C PRO A 92 -0.17 -39.57 27.25
N ASN A 93 -1.40 -39.46 27.73
CA ASN A 93 -1.64 -39.25 29.15
C ASN A 93 -1.40 -40.56 29.91
N ARG A 94 -0.44 -40.56 30.84
CA ARG A 94 -0.01 -41.76 31.56
C ARG A 94 -1.17 -42.45 32.29
N ASP A 95 -2.02 -41.69 32.98
CA ASP A 95 -3.08 -42.27 33.82
C ASP A 95 -4.16 -42.94 32.96
N THR A 96 -4.51 -42.33 31.83
CA THR A 96 -5.47 -42.91 30.88
C THR A 96 -4.89 -44.05 30.07
N GLU A 97 -3.61 -43.97 29.68
CA GLU A 97 -2.94 -45.05 28.94
C GLU A 97 -2.80 -46.30 29.83
N GLU A 98 -2.32 -46.14 31.07
CA GLU A 98 -2.23 -47.24 32.03
C GLU A 98 -3.61 -47.86 32.30
N TYR A 99 -4.67 -47.05 32.33
CA TYR A 99 -6.03 -47.56 32.48
C TYR A 99 -6.45 -48.43 31.30
N LEU A 100 -6.22 -47.98 30.07
CA LEU A 100 -6.54 -48.73 28.86
C LEU A 100 -5.71 -50.01 28.74
N ASP A 101 -4.41 -49.95 29.08
CA ASP A 101 -3.52 -51.12 29.14
C ASP A 101 -4.04 -52.17 30.14
N LYS A 102 -4.56 -51.74 31.29
CA LYS A 102 -5.17 -52.64 32.28
C LYS A 102 -6.46 -53.26 31.80
N VAL A 103 -7.29 -52.52 31.04
CA VAL A 103 -8.46 -53.07 30.38
C VAL A 103 -8.05 -54.13 29.35
N GLU A 104 -7.00 -53.88 28.56
CA GLU A 104 -6.52 -54.84 27.58
C GLU A 104 -5.93 -56.11 28.23
N GLN A 105 -5.17 -55.96 29.32
CA GLN A 105 -4.71 -57.08 30.15
C GLN A 105 -5.89 -57.91 30.69
N LEU A 106 -6.97 -57.24 31.14
CA LEU A 106 -8.17 -57.92 31.61
C LEU A 106 -8.85 -58.69 30.47
N LYS A 107 -8.98 -58.10 29.27
CA LYS A 107 -9.57 -58.80 28.11
C LYS A 107 -8.81 -60.07 27.78
N GLN A 108 -7.48 -60.01 27.76
CA GLN A 108 -6.62 -61.17 27.51
C GLN A 108 -6.80 -62.25 28.58
N GLU A 109 -6.82 -61.86 29.85
CA GLU A 109 -7.00 -62.80 30.96
C GLU A 109 -8.38 -63.45 30.96
N LEU A 110 -9.44 -62.67 30.69
CA LEU A 110 -10.81 -63.17 30.58
C LEU A 110 -10.97 -64.16 29.40
N ALA A 111 -10.25 -63.94 28.30
CA ALA A 111 -10.28 -64.83 27.15
C ALA A 111 -9.57 -66.17 27.40
N ILE A 112 -8.51 -66.18 28.23
CA ILE A 112 -7.68 -67.37 28.46
C ILE A 112 -8.14 -68.17 29.68
N ASN A 113 -8.30 -67.48 30.82
CA ASN A 113 -8.50 -68.11 32.14
C ASN A 113 -9.89 -67.85 32.72
N GLY A 114 -10.69 -66.97 32.09
CA GLY A 114 -12.02 -66.62 32.55
C GLY A 114 -12.04 -65.68 33.76
N ILE A 115 -13.25 -65.34 34.19
CA ILE A 115 -13.48 -64.32 35.23
C ILE A 115 -13.12 -64.75 36.65
N ASP A 116 -13.14 -66.06 36.92
CA ASP A 116 -12.86 -66.60 38.24
C ASP A 116 -11.36 -66.66 38.56
N SER A 117 -10.49 -66.30 37.61
CA SER A 117 -9.05 -66.30 37.81
C SER A 117 -8.64 -65.27 38.89
N PRO A 118 -7.63 -65.58 39.74
CA PRO A 118 -7.12 -64.62 40.71
C PRO A 118 -6.59 -63.34 40.05
N LEU A 119 -6.04 -63.46 38.83
CA LEU A 119 -5.52 -62.32 38.08
C LEU A 119 -6.64 -61.43 37.54
N ALA A 120 -7.73 -61.99 36.99
CA ALA A 120 -8.90 -61.20 36.57
C ALA A 120 -9.50 -60.44 37.75
N ASN A 121 -9.67 -61.09 38.91
CA ASN A 121 -10.18 -60.43 40.12
C ASN A 121 -9.28 -59.28 40.60
N ASN A 122 -7.95 -59.42 40.48
CA ASN A 122 -7.01 -58.35 40.79
C ASN A 122 -7.13 -57.19 39.79
N LEU A 123 -7.14 -57.47 38.49
CA LEU A 123 -7.31 -56.47 37.43
C LEU A 123 -8.62 -55.69 37.56
N LEU A 124 -9.73 -56.38 37.85
CA LEU A 124 -11.02 -55.75 38.16
C LEU A 124 -10.95 -54.84 39.39
N GLY A 125 -10.26 -55.27 40.45
CA GLY A 125 -9.97 -54.44 41.62
C GLY A 125 -9.19 -53.17 41.27
N ASP A 126 -8.14 -53.29 40.46
CA ASP A 126 -7.32 -52.16 40.02
C ASP A 126 -8.12 -51.18 39.15
N LEU A 127 -8.88 -51.69 38.18
CA LEU A 127 -9.73 -50.87 37.31
C LEU A 127 -10.80 -50.11 38.10
N ARG A 128 -11.41 -50.70 39.14
CA ARG A 128 -12.33 -49.98 40.03
C ARG A 128 -11.64 -48.81 40.72
N ARG A 129 -10.47 -49.04 41.31
CA ARG A 129 -9.70 -48.01 42.00
C ARG A 129 -9.30 -46.88 41.05
N ARG A 130 -8.71 -47.22 39.89
CA ARG A 130 -8.27 -46.24 38.88
C ARG A 130 -9.44 -45.46 38.28
N SER A 131 -10.59 -46.09 38.06
CA SER A 131 -11.80 -45.39 37.60
C SER A 131 -12.22 -44.30 38.59
N ILE A 132 -12.18 -44.61 39.89
CA ILE A 132 -12.52 -43.64 40.95
C ILE A 132 -11.47 -42.53 41.01
N GLU A 133 -10.18 -42.87 40.89
CA GLU A 133 -9.07 -41.92 40.88
C GLU A 133 -9.19 -40.93 39.71
N ILE A 134 -9.39 -41.41 38.48
CA ILE A 134 -9.58 -40.59 37.28
C ILE A 134 -10.74 -39.60 37.44
N ILE A 135 -11.86 -40.04 38.04
CA ILE A 135 -13.00 -39.16 38.32
C ILE A 135 -12.65 -38.09 39.37
N GLN A 136 -11.77 -38.39 40.32
CA GLN A 136 -11.40 -37.49 41.41
C GLN A 136 -10.33 -36.48 40.99
N THR A 137 -9.29 -36.94 40.32
CA THR A 137 -8.12 -36.12 39.93
C THR A 137 -8.36 -35.35 38.65
N ASN A 138 -9.29 -35.81 37.80
CA ASN A 138 -9.58 -35.25 36.48
C ASN A 138 -8.31 -35.04 35.63
N PRO A 139 -7.66 -36.13 35.18
CA PRO A 139 -6.47 -36.04 34.34
C PRO A 139 -6.74 -35.45 32.95
N PHE A 140 -8.01 -35.15 32.62
CA PHE A 140 -8.42 -34.49 31.38
C PHE A 140 -8.36 -32.97 31.46
N ALA A 141 -8.22 -32.39 32.66
CA ALA A 141 -8.23 -30.95 32.86
C ALA A 141 -7.07 -30.24 32.13
N GLU A 142 -5.87 -30.82 32.19
CA GLU A 142 -4.66 -30.22 31.61
C GLU A 142 -4.72 -30.09 30.07
N ALA A 143 -5.40 -31.02 29.40
CA ALA A 143 -5.64 -30.97 27.96
C ALA A 143 -6.86 -30.13 27.57
N ASN A 144 -7.52 -29.46 28.53
CA ASN A 144 -8.83 -28.81 28.34
C ASN A 144 -9.92 -29.78 27.83
N LYS A 145 -9.91 -31.01 28.35
CA LYS A 145 -10.81 -32.11 27.95
C LYS A 145 -11.76 -32.57 29.06
N THR A 146 -11.98 -31.75 30.08
CA THR A 146 -12.94 -32.07 31.16
C THR A 146 -14.32 -32.47 30.61
N GLY A 147 -14.74 -31.92 29.46
CA GLY A 147 -15.97 -32.34 28.78
C GLY A 147 -15.99 -33.82 28.39
N ASN A 148 -14.84 -34.40 27.98
CA ASN A 148 -14.75 -35.84 27.67
C ASN A 148 -14.91 -36.68 28.94
N LEU A 149 -14.34 -36.24 30.07
CA LEU A 149 -14.56 -36.91 31.35
C LEU A 149 -16.02 -36.84 31.79
N GLU A 150 -16.69 -35.70 31.62
CA GLU A 150 -18.12 -35.60 31.92
C GLU A 150 -18.97 -36.49 31.00
N ARG A 151 -18.60 -36.61 29.72
CA ARG A 151 -19.25 -37.55 28.80
C ARG A 151 -19.05 -38.99 29.25
N ILE A 152 -17.82 -39.40 29.56
CA ILE A 152 -17.51 -40.73 30.13
C ILE A 152 -18.38 -41.01 31.37
N LYS A 153 -18.44 -40.06 32.30
CA LYS A 153 -19.26 -40.18 33.52
C LYS A 153 -20.75 -40.34 33.21
N ASN A 154 -21.26 -39.63 32.21
CA ASN A 154 -22.65 -39.69 31.80
C ASN A 154 -23.01 -40.98 31.06
N GLU A 155 -22.14 -41.46 30.16
CA GLU A 155 -22.34 -42.75 29.49
C GLU A 155 -22.37 -43.88 30.53
N MET A 156 -21.45 -43.87 31.49
CA MET A 156 -21.45 -44.86 32.58
C MET A 156 -22.70 -44.81 33.46
N ARG A 157 -23.18 -43.62 33.82
CA ARG A 157 -24.44 -43.47 34.58
C ARG A 157 -25.66 -43.96 33.80
N SER A 158 -25.65 -43.76 32.48
CA SER A 158 -26.75 -44.15 31.60
C SER A 158 -26.77 -45.66 31.38
N HIS A 159 -25.60 -46.26 31.20
CA HIS A 159 -25.42 -47.70 31.03
C HIS A 159 -25.69 -48.48 32.33
N LEU A 160 -25.24 -47.95 33.48
CA LEU A 160 -25.48 -48.53 34.81
C LEU A 160 -26.13 -47.51 35.78
N PRO A 161 -27.44 -47.27 35.64
CA PRO A 161 -28.17 -46.39 36.53
C PRO A 161 -28.12 -46.88 37.98
N ASN A 162 -27.86 -45.97 38.91
CA ASN A 162 -27.85 -46.26 40.34
C ASN A 162 -28.61 -45.19 41.12
N ARG A 163 -29.04 -45.53 42.34
CA ARG A 163 -29.94 -44.70 43.17
C ARG A 163 -29.45 -43.25 43.37
N ASN A 164 -28.13 -43.06 43.42
CA ASN A 164 -27.51 -41.76 43.69
C ASN A 164 -27.04 -41.04 42.42
N ASN A 165 -27.32 -41.58 41.23
CA ASN A 165 -26.82 -41.10 39.94
C ASN A 165 -25.29 -40.83 39.93
N SER A 166 -24.54 -41.68 40.62
CA SER A 166 -23.11 -41.54 40.87
C SER A 166 -22.31 -42.27 39.78
N ALA A 167 -21.46 -41.53 39.07
CA ALA A 167 -20.54 -42.13 38.10
C ALA A 167 -19.52 -43.05 38.78
N LYS A 168 -19.04 -42.71 39.99
CA LYS A 168 -18.13 -43.56 40.76
C LYS A 168 -18.75 -44.92 41.08
N THR A 169 -20.04 -44.92 41.43
CA THR A 169 -20.78 -46.15 41.73
C THR A 169 -21.02 -46.97 40.47
N ALA A 170 -21.37 -46.32 39.35
CA ALA A 170 -21.53 -46.98 38.05
C ALA A 170 -20.23 -47.67 37.61
N PHE A 171 -19.09 -46.98 37.65
CA PHE A 171 -17.78 -47.58 37.35
C PHE A 171 -17.40 -48.72 38.30
N TRP A 172 -17.71 -48.58 39.59
CA TRP A 172 -17.44 -49.62 40.56
C TRP A 172 -18.25 -50.90 40.25
N GLN A 173 -19.52 -50.74 39.85
CA GLN A 173 -20.39 -51.86 39.47
C GLN A 173 -19.99 -52.48 38.14
N PHE A 174 -19.57 -51.66 37.16
CA PHE A 174 -19.12 -52.10 35.84
C PHE A 174 -17.95 -53.09 35.93
N TRP A 175 -16.94 -52.76 36.74
CA TRP A 175 -15.77 -53.61 36.96
C TRP A 175 -15.95 -54.59 38.15
N SER A 176 -17.17 -55.03 38.44
CA SER A 176 -17.46 -55.98 39.51
C SER A 176 -17.55 -57.42 39.00
N SER A 177 -16.83 -58.34 39.65
CA SER A 177 -16.88 -59.78 39.35
C SER A 177 -18.25 -60.42 39.65
N GLU A 178 -19.12 -59.76 40.42
CA GLU A 178 -20.48 -60.25 40.69
C GLU A 178 -21.43 -60.10 39.49
N ARG A 179 -21.20 -59.09 38.63
CA ARG A 179 -22.10 -58.76 37.50
C ARG A 179 -21.60 -59.28 36.16
N LEU A 180 -20.30 -59.15 35.92
CA LEU A 180 -19.68 -59.50 34.65
C LEU A 180 -19.97 -60.94 34.14
N PRO A 181 -20.17 -61.98 34.97
CA PRO A 181 -20.49 -63.32 34.48
C PRO A 181 -21.73 -63.34 33.57
N GLY A 182 -21.56 -63.82 32.34
CA GLY A 182 -22.64 -63.91 31.34
C GLY A 182 -22.87 -62.63 30.50
N GLN A 183 -22.21 -61.51 30.82
CA GLN A 183 -22.32 -60.23 30.09
C GLN A 183 -20.98 -59.66 29.63
N VAL A 184 -19.87 -60.37 29.86
CA VAL A 184 -18.49 -59.92 29.56
C VAL A 184 -18.37 -59.31 28.15
N THR A 185 -18.85 -60.01 27.11
CA THR A 185 -18.72 -59.54 25.73
C THR A 185 -19.47 -58.22 25.50
N GLU A 186 -20.72 -58.12 25.95
CA GLU A 186 -21.55 -56.92 25.80
C GLU A 186 -20.96 -55.72 26.55
N GLU A 187 -20.46 -55.93 27.77
CA GLU A 187 -19.85 -54.87 28.57
C GLU A 187 -18.54 -54.38 27.95
N LEU A 188 -17.70 -55.29 27.43
CA LEU A 188 -16.46 -54.91 26.75
C LEU A 188 -16.72 -54.22 25.40
N GLU A 189 -17.73 -54.65 24.65
CA GLU A 189 -18.15 -53.98 23.41
C GLU A 189 -18.67 -52.56 23.70
N PHE A 190 -19.48 -52.37 24.73
CA PHE A 190 -19.90 -51.05 25.20
C PHE A 190 -18.69 -50.18 25.56
N PHE A 191 -17.74 -50.72 26.34
CA PHE A 191 -16.54 -49.99 26.73
C PHE A 191 -15.73 -49.56 25.50
N ASP A 192 -15.50 -50.46 24.55
CA ASP A 192 -14.73 -50.19 23.35
C ASP A 192 -15.41 -49.19 22.41
N ALA A 193 -16.75 -49.20 22.35
CA ALA A 193 -17.50 -48.31 21.48
C ALA A 193 -17.69 -46.89 22.07
N GLU A 194 -17.99 -46.78 23.36
CA GLU A 194 -18.45 -45.51 23.96
C GLU A 194 -17.42 -44.88 24.90
N ILE A 195 -16.61 -45.67 25.60
CA ILE A 195 -15.73 -45.18 26.68
C ILE A 195 -14.28 -45.04 26.20
N LYS A 196 -13.73 -46.10 25.59
CA LYS A 196 -12.34 -46.17 25.11
C LYS A 196 -11.96 -44.98 24.20
N PRO A 197 -12.77 -44.58 23.18
CA PRO A 197 -12.39 -43.48 22.29
C PRO A 197 -12.26 -42.14 23.03
N LEU A 198 -13.03 -41.94 24.10
CA LEU A 198 -12.95 -40.72 24.90
C LEU A 198 -11.67 -40.67 25.73
N PHE A 199 -11.21 -41.82 26.25
CA PHE A 199 -9.93 -41.95 26.94
C PHE A 199 -8.73 -41.73 26.00
N GLU A 200 -8.73 -42.35 24.82
CA GLU A 200 -7.64 -42.24 23.82
C GLU A 200 -7.40 -40.82 23.34
N THR A 201 -8.43 -39.97 23.39
CA THR A 201 -8.27 -38.56 23.02
C THR A 201 -7.47 -37.77 24.05
N ASN A 202 -7.32 -38.24 25.29
CA ASN A 202 -6.61 -37.51 26.33
C ASN A 202 -5.10 -37.50 26.11
N TYR A 203 -4.43 -36.44 26.55
CA TYR A 203 -2.98 -36.29 26.39
C TYR A 203 -2.40 -35.34 27.43
N TYR A 204 -1.08 -35.35 27.58
CA TYR A 204 -0.36 -34.26 28.24
C TYR A 204 0.35 -33.41 27.20
N ARG A 205 0.45 -32.11 27.47
CA ARG A 205 1.27 -31.21 26.68
C ARG A 205 2.43 -30.73 27.52
N LEU A 206 3.64 -31.02 27.07
CA LEU A 206 4.87 -30.65 27.75
C LEU A 206 4.92 -29.13 27.93
N ILE A 207 5.32 -28.71 29.13
CA ILE A 207 5.56 -27.31 29.48
C ILE A 207 7.08 -27.12 29.54
N GLY A 208 7.58 -26.14 28.80
CA GLY A 208 9.00 -25.79 28.81
C GLY A 208 9.39 -25.02 30.07
N GLU A 209 10.70 -24.83 30.26
CA GLU A 209 11.25 -24.08 31.40
C GLU A 209 10.80 -22.60 31.42
N ASN A 210 10.28 -22.08 30.31
CA ASN A 210 9.70 -20.75 30.20
C ASN A 210 8.24 -20.66 30.67
N GLY A 211 7.65 -21.76 31.16
CA GLY A 211 6.25 -21.84 31.60
C GLY A 211 5.22 -21.90 30.47
N GLY A 212 5.66 -21.86 29.20
CA GLY A 212 4.80 -22.04 28.03
C GLY A 212 4.77 -23.49 27.58
N TYR A 213 3.73 -23.87 26.83
CA TYR A 213 3.73 -25.17 26.18
C TYR A 213 4.84 -25.28 25.14
N VAL A 214 5.44 -26.47 25.05
CA VAL A 214 6.40 -26.80 24.00
C VAL A 214 5.73 -26.66 22.63
N ASP A 215 6.40 -25.96 21.72
CA ASP A 215 5.98 -25.78 20.34
C ASP A 215 7.21 -25.64 19.43
N TYR A 216 7.57 -26.72 18.75
CA TYR A 216 8.70 -26.78 17.84
C TYR A 216 8.36 -26.30 16.42
N PHE A 217 7.14 -25.79 16.18
CA PHE A 217 6.75 -25.31 14.86
C PHE A 217 7.67 -24.21 14.32
N GLY A 218 8.33 -23.45 15.22
CA GLY A 218 9.36 -22.50 14.83
C GLY A 218 10.47 -23.10 13.95
N LEU A 219 10.83 -24.37 14.16
CA LEU A 219 11.84 -25.07 13.35
C LEU A 219 11.36 -25.36 11.92
N ILE A 220 10.07 -25.69 11.76
CA ILE A 220 9.44 -25.92 10.45
C ILE A 220 9.27 -24.59 9.71
N ASP A 221 8.95 -23.54 10.44
CA ASP A 221 8.66 -22.21 9.90
C ASP A 221 9.92 -21.40 9.57
N PHE A 222 11.03 -21.66 10.26
CA PHE A 222 12.27 -20.92 10.13
C PHE A 222 12.83 -20.87 8.69
N PRO A 223 12.90 -21.98 7.92
CA PRO A 223 13.36 -21.93 6.53
C PRO A 223 12.55 -20.97 5.64
N PHE A 224 11.23 -20.91 5.82
CA PHE A 224 10.39 -19.96 5.11
C PHE A 224 10.71 -18.52 5.50
N GLY A 225 10.86 -18.26 6.81
CA GLY A 225 11.28 -16.96 7.32
C GLY A 225 12.62 -16.49 6.73
N VAL A 226 13.60 -17.39 6.60
CA VAL A 226 14.89 -17.09 5.96
C VAL A 226 14.71 -16.73 4.49
N ILE A 227 13.94 -17.52 3.73
CA ILE A 227 13.68 -17.25 2.31
C ILE A 227 12.99 -15.89 2.12
N PHE A 228 11.93 -15.62 2.88
CA PHE A 228 11.22 -14.34 2.81
C PHE A 228 12.08 -13.17 3.27
N GLY A 229 12.90 -13.37 4.30
CA GLY A 229 13.84 -12.35 4.80
C GLY A 229 14.88 -11.98 3.75
N LEU A 230 15.53 -12.97 3.14
CA LEU A 230 16.52 -12.74 2.08
C LEU A 230 15.90 -12.05 0.86
N GLU A 231 14.72 -12.49 0.43
CA GLU A 231 14.01 -11.87 -0.69
C GLU A 231 13.60 -10.42 -0.38
N PHE A 232 13.10 -10.16 0.83
CA PHE A 232 12.76 -8.83 1.31
C PHE A 232 13.99 -7.91 1.33
N LEU A 233 15.11 -8.36 1.88
CA LEU A 233 16.36 -7.60 1.91
C LEU A 233 16.89 -7.32 0.49
N ALA A 234 16.94 -8.34 -0.36
CA ALA A 234 17.41 -8.19 -1.74
C ALA A 234 16.54 -7.21 -2.53
N ARG A 235 15.22 -7.27 -2.36
CA ARG A 235 14.29 -6.44 -3.10
C ARG A 235 14.27 -4.99 -2.61
N THR A 236 14.28 -4.77 -1.30
CA THR A 236 14.36 -3.41 -0.72
C THR A 236 15.68 -2.74 -1.07
N TRP A 237 16.79 -3.49 -1.07
CA TRP A 237 18.09 -3.01 -1.50
C TRP A 237 18.10 -2.61 -2.99
N PHE A 238 17.50 -3.44 -3.84
CA PHE A 238 17.38 -3.16 -5.27
C PHE A 238 16.51 -1.94 -5.57
N ILE A 239 15.41 -1.75 -4.82
CA ILE A 239 14.56 -0.56 -4.91
C ILE A 239 15.36 0.70 -4.55
N SER A 240 16.09 0.67 -3.44
CA SER A 240 16.93 1.80 -3.00
C SER A 240 18.02 2.14 -4.02
N ARG A 241 18.61 1.14 -4.68
CA ARG A 241 19.62 1.39 -5.74
C ARG A 241 19.05 1.92 -7.04
N ARG A 242 17.83 1.52 -7.42
CA ARG A 242 17.21 1.94 -8.68
C ARG A 242 16.47 3.27 -8.58
N ARG A 243 15.93 3.60 -7.41
CA ARG A 243 15.15 4.83 -7.19
C ARG A 243 16.01 5.90 -6.56
N VAL A 244 16.20 6.99 -7.30
CA VAL A 244 16.94 8.15 -6.82
C VAL A 244 16.20 8.78 -5.64
N GLY A 245 16.88 8.93 -4.50
CA GLY A 245 16.35 9.64 -3.31
C GLY A 245 15.55 8.77 -2.34
N VAL A 246 15.52 7.44 -2.52
CA VAL A 246 14.87 6.50 -1.58
C VAL A 246 15.94 5.85 -0.71
N SER A 247 15.93 6.11 0.60
CA SER A 247 16.82 5.40 1.53
C SER A 247 16.41 3.93 1.62
N TRP A 248 17.33 3.07 2.07
CA TRP A 248 17.01 1.64 2.19
C TRP A 248 15.91 1.38 3.23
N LEU A 249 15.86 2.17 4.31
CA LEU A 249 14.78 2.12 5.30
C LEU A 249 13.44 2.57 4.69
N ASP A 250 13.43 3.61 3.86
CA ASP A 250 12.20 4.03 3.16
C ASP A 250 11.68 2.92 2.24
N ALA A 251 12.59 2.19 1.56
CA ALA A 251 12.22 1.04 0.74
C ALA A 251 11.62 -0.11 1.57
N MET A 252 12.09 -0.32 2.80
CA MET A 252 11.52 -1.29 3.74
C MET A 252 10.13 -0.87 4.20
N PHE A 253 9.93 0.40 4.58
CA PHE A 253 8.62 0.94 4.95
C PHE A 253 7.61 0.84 3.81
N TRP A 254 8.03 1.07 2.57
CA TRP A 254 7.18 0.90 1.41
C TRP A 254 6.71 -0.55 1.20
N ARG A 255 7.42 -1.51 1.80
CA ARG A 255 7.09 -2.94 1.81
C ARG A 255 6.84 -3.46 3.23
N TRP A 256 6.27 -2.63 4.11
CA TRP A 256 6.01 -3.00 5.51
C TRP A 256 5.25 -4.32 5.66
N TYR A 257 4.37 -4.65 4.73
CA TYR A 257 3.59 -5.90 4.74
C TYR A 257 4.48 -7.16 4.69
N ASP A 258 5.61 -7.13 3.98
CA ASP A 258 6.51 -8.29 3.89
C ASP A 258 7.17 -8.62 5.24
N VAL A 259 7.31 -7.62 6.13
CA VAL A 259 7.86 -7.82 7.48
C VAL A 259 6.97 -8.78 8.29
N LEU A 260 5.67 -8.84 8.01
CA LEU A 260 4.74 -9.76 8.67
C LEU A 260 5.07 -11.24 8.43
N PHE A 261 5.83 -11.59 7.37
CA PHE A 261 6.35 -12.95 7.21
C PHE A 261 7.39 -13.33 8.26
N LEU A 262 8.14 -12.35 8.78
CA LEU A 262 9.24 -12.56 9.72
C LEU A 262 8.76 -12.61 11.18
N VAL A 263 7.52 -12.22 11.44
CA VAL A 263 6.95 -12.19 12.80
C VAL A 263 6.67 -13.64 13.29
N PRO A 264 7.25 -14.07 14.43
CA PRO A 264 7.12 -15.46 14.90
C PRO A 264 5.86 -15.75 15.73
N PHE A 265 5.21 -14.74 16.32
CA PHE A 265 4.07 -14.92 17.24
C PHE A 265 2.69 -14.73 16.57
N TRP A 266 2.47 -13.64 15.84
CA TRP A 266 1.20 -13.39 15.13
C TRP A 266 1.22 -13.91 13.69
N ARG A 267 1.52 -15.20 13.53
CA ARG A 267 1.69 -15.80 12.20
C ARG A 267 0.43 -15.74 11.32
N TRP A 268 -0.76 -15.59 11.90
CA TRP A 268 -2.00 -15.41 11.15
C TRP A 268 -2.04 -14.10 10.35
N LEU A 269 -1.26 -13.07 10.75
CA LEU A 269 -1.12 -11.81 10.00
C LEU A 269 -0.51 -12.00 8.62
N ARG A 270 0.14 -13.15 8.36
CA ARG A 270 0.70 -13.51 7.04
C ARG A 270 -0.36 -13.58 5.95
N VAL A 271 -1.65 -13.66 6.29
CA VAL A 271 -2.74 -13.53 5.32
C VAL A 271 -2.63 -12.23 4.51
N ILE A 272 -2.19 -11.13 5.13
CA ILE A 272 -2.04 -9.82 4.50
C ILE A 272 -1.00 -9.88 3.37
N PRO A 273 0.29 -10.19 3.64
CA PRO A 273 1.28 -10.19 2.57
C PRO A 273 1.09 -11.33 1.56
N VAL A 274 0.50 -12.48 1.94
CA VAL A 274 0.14 -13.54 0.99
C VAL A 274 -0.87 -13.03 -0.04
N THR A 275 -1.92 -12.34 0.43
CA THR A 275 -2.95 -11.76 -0.45
C THR A 275 -2.36 -10.72 -1.40
N ILE A 276 -1.46 -9.88 -0.90
CA ILE A 276 -0.73 -8.89 -1.72
C ILE A 276 0.15 -9.60 -2.77
N ARG A 277 0.89 -10.66 -2.40
CA ARG A 277 1.73 -11.43 -3.34
C ARG A 277 0.91 -12.13 -4.41
N LEU A 278 -0.24 -12.69 -4.08
CA LEU A 278 -1.17 -13.27 -5.05
C LEU A 278 -1.67 -12.22 -6.06
N SER A 279 -1.90 -10.99 -5.60
CA SER A 279 -2.22 -9.85 -6.47
C SER A 279 -1.04 -9.46 -7.37
N GLN A 280 0.16 -9.35 -6.82
CA GLN A 280 1.39 -9.02 -7.56
C GLN A 280 1.74 -10.08 -8.62
N ALA A 281 1.49 -11.35 -8.32
CA ALA A 281 1.67 -12.47 -9.25
C ALA A 281 0.57 -12.56 -10.33
N GLN A 282 -0.41 -11.65 -10.31
CA GLN A 282 -1.59 -11.63 -11.19
C GLN A 282 -2.43 -12.92 -11.11
N ILE A 283 -2.41 -13.59 -9.96
CA ILE A 283 -3.27 -14.77 -9.69
C ILE A 283 -4.66 -14.29 -9.25
N ILE A 284 -4.70 -13.19 -8.47
CA ILE A 284 -5.92 -12.49 -8.05
C ILE A 284 -5.78 -11.02 -8.50
N ASN A 285 -6.88 -10.33 -8.79
CA ASN A 285 -6.83 -8.92 -9.20
C ASN A 285 -7.31 -8.01 -8.07
N LEU A 286 -6.38 -7.48 -7.26
CA LEU A 286 -6.68 -6.55 -6.15
C LEU A 286 -6.06 -5.16 -6.38
N ASN A 287 -5.87 -4.77 -7.65
CA ASN A 287 -5.14 -3.57 -8.03
C ASN A 287 -5.71 -2.27 -7.44
N SER A 288 -7.01 -2.21 -7.18
CA SER A 288 -7.68 -1.03 -6.59
C SER A 288 -7.34 -0.83 -5.11
N ILE A 289 -7.25 -1.93 -4.34
CA ILE A 289 -6.98 -1.88 -2.89
C ILE A 289 -5.49 -1.63 -2.63
N GLN A 290 -4.61 -2.20 -3.46
CA GLN A 290 -3.17 -2.05 -3.30
C GLN A 290 -2.70 -0.59 -3.44
N ARG A 291 -3.26 0.16 -4.42
CA ARG A 291 -2.90 1.56 -4.65
C ARG A 291 -3.25 2.43 -3.44
N GLN A 292 -4.43 2.24 -2.87
CA GLN A 292 -4.95 3.03 -1.75
C GLN A 292 -4.18 2.79 -0.44
N ILE A 293 -3.79 1.55 -0.14
CA ILE A 293 -3.01 1.22 1.06
C ILE A 293 -1.57 1.75 0.97
N SER A 294 -0.98 1.74 -0.23
CA SER A 294 0.37 2.29 -0.43
C SER A 294 0.42 3.82 -0.41
N GLN A 295 -0.70 4.50 -0.70
CA GLN A 295 -0.82 5.96 -0.66
C GLN A 295 -1.13 6.48 0.75
N GLY A 296 -1.95 5.76 1.54
CA GLY A 296 -2.37 6.19 2.88
C GLY A 296 -1.26 6.30 3.93
N LEU A 297 -0.17 5.53 3.81
CA LEU A 297 0.99 5.63 4.71
C LEU A 297 2.04 6.67 4.23
N VAL A 298 1.94 7.12 2.98
CA VAL A 298 2.89 8.05 2.34
C VAL A 298 2.36 9.50 2.35
N ALA A 299 1.05 9.68 2.43
CA ALA A 299 0.41 11.00 2.56
C ALA A 299 0.82 11.74 3.85
N GLU A 300 0.97 11.03 4.97
CA GLU A 300 1.27 11.60 6.29
C GLU A 300 2.66 12.28 6.36
N ILE A 301 3.57 12.00 5.42
CA ILE A 301 4.89 12.67 5.31
C ILE A 301 4.92 13.70 4.16
N ALA A 302 3.92 13.71 3.28
CA ALA A 302 3.86 14.58 2.10
C ALA A 302 2.91 15.78 2.24
N GLU A 303 1.99 15.76 3.23
CA GLU A 303 0.87 16.70 3.32
C GLU A 303 1.30 18.14 3.71
N ASP A 304 2.32 18.32 4.56
CA ASP A 304 2.60 19.64 5.15
C ASP A 304 3.53 20.58 4.36
N VAL A 305 4.16 20.12 3.27
CA VAL A 305 5.27 20.90 2.68
C VAL A 305 4.88 21.64 1.39
N THR A 306 3.95 21.12 0.59
CA THR A 306 3.83 21.62 -0.80
C THR A 306 2.92 22.84 -0.94
N GLU A 307 1.76 22.85 -0.27
CA GLU A 307 0.84 23.99 -0.26
C GLU A 307 1.44 25.17 0.51
N VAL A 308 2.03 24.88 1.67
CA VAL A 308 2.66 25.87 2.54
C VAL A 308 3.87 26.53 1.87
N VAL A 309 4.66 25.80 1.06
CA VAL A 309 5.84 26.37 0.41
C VAL A 309 5.46 27.42 -0.65
N ILE A 310 4.42 27.20 -1.44
CA ILE A 310 4.02 28.16 -2.49
C ILE A 310 3.36 29.39 -1.87
N ILE A 311 2.51 29.21 -0.85
CA ILE A 311 1.95 30.31 -0.08
C ILE A 311 3.06 31.11 0.60
N ARG A 312 4.07 30.45 1.18
CA ARG A 312 5.22 31.10 1.82
C ARG A 312 6.07 31.86 0.81
N LEU A 313 6.23 31.34 -0.42
CA LEU A 313 6.96 32.02 -1.48
C LEU A 313 6.22 33.29 -1.94
N ILE A 314 4.91 33.21 -2.18
CA ILE A 314 4.09 34.38 -2.56
C ILE A 314 4.11 35.42 -1.44
N ASN A 315 3.94 35.00 -0.18
CA ASN A 315 4.03 35.89 0.97
C ASN A 315 5.41 36.55 1.09
N GLN A 316 6.48 35.84 0.74
CA GLN A 316 7.84 36.39 0.76
C GLN A 316 8.04 37.43 -0.36
N ILE A 317 7.45 37.21 -1.55
CA ILE A 317 7.45 38.18 -2.64
C ILE A 317 6.60 39.40 -2.25
N GLN A 318 5.39 39.20 -1.71
CA GLN A 318 4.54 40.28 -1.21
C GLN A 318 5.24 41.10 -0.11
N ALA A 319 5.99 40.45 0.79
CA ALA A 319 6.78 41.13 1.81
C ALA A 319 7.92 41.97 1.21
N SER A 320 8.58 41.48 0.15
CA SER A 320 9.64 42.20 -0.57
C SER A 320 9.10 43.39 -1.38
N VAL A 321 7.88 43.27 -1.94
CA VAL A 321 7.19 44.38 -2.59
C VAL A 321 6.76 45.42 -1.53
N ARG A 322 6.21 44.98 -0.39
CA ARG A 322 5.81 45.86 0.73
C ARG A 322 6.98 46.58 1.40
N SER A 323 8.17 45.97 1.42
CA SER A 323 9.39 46.58 1.98
C SER A 323 10.05 47.58 1.04
N GLY A 324 9.53 47.76 -0.18
CA GLY A 324 10.09 48.66 -1.18
C GLY A 324 11.40 48.15 -1.79
N ASP A 325 11.70 46.85 -1.68
CA ASP A 325 12.93 46.28 -2.26
C ASP A 325 12.91 46.33 -3.80
N VAL A 326 11.72 46.34 -4.40
CA VAL A 326 11.54 46.56 -5.86
C VAL A 326 12.01 47.96 -6.26
N SER A 327 11.68 48.98 -5.47
CA SER A 327 12.16 50.35 -5.67
C SER A 327 13.69 50.43 -5.49
N ARG A 328 14.26 49.64 -4.56
CA ARG A 328 15.72 49.53 -4.36
C ARG A 328 16.43 48.85 -5.51
N LEU A 329 15.87 47.77 -6.08
CA LEU A 329 16.45 47.07 -7.23
C LEU A 329 16.47 47.93 -8.49
N LEU A 330 15.45 48.78 -8.69
CA LEU A 330 15.38 49.71 -9.83
C LEU A 330 16.27 50.94 -9.65
N SER A 331 16.67 51.25 -8.42
CA SER A 331 17.49 52.43 -8.08
C SER A 331 18.96 52.11 -7.79
N GLN A 332 19.28 50.84 -7.53
CA GLN A 332 20.66 50.39 -7.42
C GLN A 332 21.29 50.24 -8.81
N GLN A 333 21.92 51.33 -9.27
CA GLN A 333 22.97 51.24 -10.27
C GLN A 333 24.16 50.45 -9.70
N THR A 334 24.30 49.20 -10.16
CA THR A 334 25.59 48.53 -10.42
C THR A 334 26.71 48.76 -9.41
N THR A 335 26.64 48.15 -8.22
CA THR A 335 27.82 47.99 -7.35
C THR A 335 27.99 46.59 -6.75
N ASN A 336 27.08 45.66 -6.98
CA ASN A 336 27.32 44.26 -6.64
C ASN A 336 27.82 43.52 -7.87
N SER A 337 29.06 43.02 -7.79
CA SER A 337 29.69 42.13 -8.77
C SER A 337 28.71 41.06 -9.20
N TYR A 338 28.14 41.23 -10.39
CA TYR A 338 27.59 40.13 -11.13
C TYR A 338 28.74 39.15 -11.33
N ILE A 339 28.58 37.92 -10.83
CA ILE A 339 29.54 36.86 -11.10
C ILE A 339 29.29 36.49 -12.56
N ASP A 340 30.04 37.13 -13.45
CA ASP A 340 30.14 36.77 -14.85
C ASP A 340 30.75 35.36 -14.92
N LEU A 341 29.88 34.36 -15.02
CA LEU A 341 30.26 32.96 -15.17
C LEU A 341 30.72 32.65 -16.59
N ASN A 342 30.46 33.54 -17.57
CA ASN A 342 30.75 33.28 -18.97
C ASN A 342 30.79 34.59 -19.77
N ASN A 343 31.92 34.86 -20.44
CA ASN A 343 32.37 36.10 -21.12
C ASN A 343 31.43 36.70 -22.22
N THR A 344 30.12 36.71 -22.00
CA THR A 344 29.03 37.04 -22.92
C THR A 344 28.04 37.88 -22.13
N ASN A 345 27.72 39.08 -22.60
CA ASN A 345 26.72 39.91 -21.95
C ASN A 345 25.31 39.30 -22.17
N GLU A 346 24.82 38.51 -21.21
CA GLU A 346 23.56 37.79 -21.37
C GLU A 346 22.36 38.73 -21.53
N THR A 347 22.46 39.96 -20.99
CA THR A 347 21.40 40.96 -21.14
C THR A 347 21.29 41.44 -22.59
N ALA A 348 22.42 41.68 -23.26
CA ALA A 348 22.44 42.06 -24.67
C ALA A 348 21.89 40.92 -25.57
N GLU A 349 22.25 39.68 -25.26
CA GLU A 349 21.79 38.51 -26.04
C GLU A 349 20.28 38.25 -25.87
N ILE A 350 19.74 38.37 -24.66
CA ILE A 350 18.29 38.26 -24.42
C ILE A 350 17.54 39.35 -25.17
N VAL A 351 18.04 40.58 -25.13
CA VAL A 351 17.42 41.71 -25.82
C VAL A 351 17.49 41.52 -27.35
N ARG A 352 18.58 40.96 -27.88
CA ARG A 352 18.71 40.58 -29.30
C ARG A 352 17.69 39.52 -29.70
N ILE A 353 17.54 38.46 -28.90
CA ILE A 353 16.54 37.41 -29.13
C ILE A 353 15.13 38.02 -29.13
N LEU A 354 14.83 38.89 -28.17
CA LEU A 354 13.54 39.56 -28.08
C LEU A 354 13.29 40.49 -29.27
N ALA A 355 14.28 41.30 -29.66
CA ALA A 355 14.19 42.20 -30.81
C ALA A 355 13.93 41.41 -32.10
N LYS A 356 14.60 40.27 -32.26
CA LYS A 356 14.37 39.34 -33.37
C LYS A 356 12.97 38.75 -33.37
N VAL A 357 12.47 38.27 -32.21
CA VAL A 357 11.09 37.76 -32.09
C VAL A 357 10.08 38.86 -32.41
N MET A 358 10.34 40.09 -31.95
CA MET A 358 9.48 41.24 -32.21
C MET A 358 9.42 41.57 -33.70
N ALA A 359 10.56 41.60 -34.40
CA ALA A 359 10.62 41.92 -35.82
C ALA A 359 10.12 40.78 -36.72
N ASP A 360 10.46 39.54 -36.40
CA ASP A 360 10.16 38.39 -37.26
C ASP A 360 8.74 37.86 -37.04
N ARG A 361 8.20 37.96 -35.82
CA ARG A 361 6.92 37.32 -35.46
C ARG A 361 5.86 38.31 -34.99
N VAL A 362 6.21 39.25 -34.12
CA VAL A 362 5.18 40.11 -33.50
C VAL A 362 4.73 41.20 -34.45
N LEU A 363 5.66 41.94 -35.06
CA LEU A 363 5.37 43.03 -36.01
C LEU A 363 4.50 42.53 -37.18
N PRO A 364 4.83 41.45 -37.89
CA PRO A 364 3.95 40.92 -38.93
C PRO A 364 2.58 40.48 -38.39
N ALA A 365 2.52 39.90 -37.19
CA ALA A 365 1.28 39.41 -36.61
C ALA A 365 0.31 40.53 -36.18
N ILE A 366 0.84 41.67 -35.71
CA ILE A 366 0.03 42.83 -35.28
C ILE A 366 -0.22 43.84 -36.40
N GLN A 367 0.29 43.59 -37.62
CA GLN A 367 0.12 44.47 -38.77
C GLN A 367 -1.33 44.96 -38.95
N PRO A 368 -2.37 44.09 -38.95
CA PRO A 368 -3.72 44.57 -39.21
C PRO A 368 -4.28 45.47 -38.10
N GLU A 369 -3.89 45.27 -36.84
CA GLU A 369 -4.26 46.14 -35.73
C GLU A 369 -3.47 47.45 -35.74
N ALA A 370 -2.18 47.38 -36.05
CA ALA A 370 -1.30 48.54 -36.14
C ALA A 370 -1.70 49.48 -37.28
N GLU A 371 -2.01 48.93 -38.46
CA GLU A 371 -2.52 49.71 -39.60
C GLU A 371 -3.82 50.44 -39.25
N LYS A 372 -4.75 49.79 -38.52
CA LYS A 372 -5.98 50.45 -38.05
C LYS A 372 -5.71 51.62 -37.11
N LEU A 373 -4.79 51.46 -36.15
CA LEU A 373 -4.42 52.53 -35.22
C LEU A 373 -3.71 53.69 -35.95
N LEU A 374 -2.80 53.38 -36.87
CA LEU A 374 -2.10 54.38 -37.68
C LEU A 374 -3.07 55.11 -38.60
N GLN A 375 -4.01 54.40 -39.21
CA GLN A 375 -5.07 54.97 -40.03
C GLN A 375 -5.94 55.92 -39.21
N TYR A 376 -6.32 55.55 -37.99
CA TYR A 376 -7.07 56.44 -37.10
C TYR A 376 -6.27 57.71 -36.75
N SER A 377 -4.98 57.56 -36.42
CA SER A 377 -4.10 58.69 -36.10
C SER A 377 -3.90 59.62 -37.30
N MET A 378 -3.61 59.07 -38.48
CA MET A 378 -3.41 59.83 -39.72
C MET A 378 -4.70 60.48 -40.23
N ASP A 379 -5.83 59.79 -40.18
CA ASP A 379 -7.13 60.36 -40.54
C ASP A 379 -7.47 61.57 -39.65
N LYS A 380 -7.21 61.45 -38.33
CA LYS A 380 -7.36 62.56 -37.39
C LYS A 380 -6.42 63.73 -37.70
N ALA A 381 -5.16 63.46 -38.02
CA ALA A 381 -4.16 64.48 -38.35
C ALA A 381 -4.47 65.19 -39.69
N ILE A 382 -4.83 64.44 -40.73
CA ILE A 382 -5.15 64.97 -42.06
C ILE A 382 -6.41 65.84 -41.98
N LYS A 383 -7.45 65.40 -41.27
CA LYS A 383 -8.68 66.18 -41.05
C LYS A 383 -8.44 67.54 -40.35
N GLN A 384 -7.37 67.64 -39.56
CA GLN A 384 -6.97 68.89 -38.91
C GLN A 384 -6.14 69.80 -39.83
N SER A 385 -5.66 69.31 -40.98
CA SER A 385 -4.85 70.09 -41.91
C SER A 385 -5.69 71.03 -42.79
N PRO A 386 -5.16 72.21 -43.19
CA PRO A 386 -5.81 73.10 -44.16
C PRO A 386 -6.01 72.44 -45.54
N ALA A 387 -5.12 71.52 -45.92
CA ALA A 387 -5.13 70.81 -47.21
C ALA A 387 -6.36 69.90 -47.38
N TYR A 388 -6.88 69.33 -46.29
CA TYR A 388 -8.07 68.48 -46.29
C TYR A 388 -9.31 69.21 -46.81
N ARG A 389 -9.47 70.50 -46.48
CA ARG A 389 -10.61 71.31 -46.94
C ARG A 389 -10.58 71.54 -48.46
N GLY A 390 -9.38 71.73 -49.02
CA GLY A 390 -9.21 71.96 -50.46
C GLY A 390 -9.53 70.72 -51.30
N ILE A 391 -9.11 69.54 -50.84
CA ILE A 391 -9.32 68.27 -51.55
C ILE A 391 -10.78 67.80 -51.40
N LYS A 392 -11.43 68.10 -50.27
CA LYS A 392 -12.83 67.74 -50.00
C LYS A 392 -13.85 68.42 -50.96
N LEU A 393 -13.51 69.58 -51.50
CA LEU A 393 -14.38 70.34 -52.43
C LEU A 393 -14.42 69.75 -53.85
N LEU A 394 -13.54 68.81 -54.18
CA LEU A 394 -13.50 68.15 -55.48
C LEU A 394 -14.49 66.97 -55.54
N PRO A 395 -15.14 66.70 -56.70
CA PRO A 395 -15.96 65.51 -56.87
C PRO A 395 -15.13 64.25 -56.62
N GLY A 396 -15.49 63.46 -55.60
CA GLY A 396 -14.75 62.26 -55.19
C GLY A 396 -13.60 62.50 -54.20
N GLY A 397 -13.39 63.73 -53.71
CA GLY A 397 -12.29 64.10 -52.81
C GLY A 397 -12.18 63.29 -51.53
N ASP A 398 -13.30 62.99 -50.85
CA ASP A 398 -13.30 62.16 -49.63
C ASP A 398 -12.74 60.75 -49.90
N ARG A 399 -13.10 60.14 -51.04
CA ARG A 399 -12.60 58.81 -51.41
C ARG A 399 -11.11 58.83 -51.72
N THR A 400 -10.63 59.88 -52.38
CA THR A 400 -9.21 60.06 -52.69
C THR A 400 -8.38 60.18 -51.42
N ILE A 401 -8.84 60.94 -50.42
CA ILE A 401 -8.12 61.11 -49.15
C ILE A 401 -8.07 59.79 -48.37
N THR A 402 -9.19 59.06 -48.25
CA THR A 402 -9.20 57.79 -47.52
C THR A 402 -8.31 56.74 -48.17
N ASN A 403 -8.29 56.66 -49.51
CA ASN A 403 -7.43 55.73 -50.24
C ASN A 403 -5.95 56.09 -50.11
N LEU A 404 -5.61 57.38 -50.19
CA LEU A 404 -4.24 57.87 -49.97
C LEU A 404 -3.78 57.55 -48.55
N THR A 405 -4.61 57.77 -47.52
CA THR A 405 -4.29 57.41 -46.14
C THR A 405 -4.06 55.91 -46.00
N HIS A 406 -4.91 55.07 -46.60
CA HIS A 406 -4.76 53.61 -46.55
C HIS A 406 -3.46 53.13 -47.20
N GLN A 407 -3.13 53.69 -48.37
CA GLN A 407 -1.90 53.35 -49.09
C GLN A 407 -0.65 53.85 -48.35
N LEU A 408 -0.69 55.07 -47.82
CA LEU A 408 0.42 55.63 -47.06
C LEU A 408 0.67 54.85 -45.76
N VAL A 409 -0.37 54.48 -45.03
CA VAL A 409 -0.25 53.68 -43.80
C VAL A 409 0.35 52.31 -44.09
N SER A 410 -0.23 51.56 -45.06
CA SER A 410 0.25 50.21 -45.39
C SER A 410 1.68 50.22 -45.95
N GLN A 411 2.02 51.19 -46.82
CA GLN A 411 3.37 51.32 -47.35
C GLN A 411 4.38 51.74 -46.29
N SER A 412 4.00 52.66 -45.40
CA SER A 412 4.88 53.14 -44.32
C SER A 412 5.11 52.04 -43.28
N TYR A 413 4.08 51.26 -42.94
CA TYR A 413 4.21 50.12 -42.04
C TYR A 413 5.06 49.01 -42.65
N SER A 414 4.84 48.69 -43.92
CA SER A 414 5.61 47.67 -44.64
C SER A 414 7.07 48.10 -44.79
N ALA A 415 7.33 49.37 -45.12
CA ALA A 415 8.68 49.91 -45.20
C ALA A 415 9.38 49.90 -43.83
N PHE A 416 8.68 50.29 -42.76
CA PHE A 416 9.22 50.28 -41.41
C PHE A 416 9.57 48.86 -40.93
N SER A 417 8.63 47.91 -41.07
CA SER A 417 8.84 46.51 -40.68
C SER A 417 9.99 45.86 -41.45
N THR A 418 10.05 46.07 -42.77
CA THR A 418 11.13 45.54 -43.62
C THR A 418 12.48 46.17 -43.26
N THR A 419 12.51 47.49 -43.02
CA THR A 419 13.74 48.20 -42.64
C THR A 419 14.24 47.75 -41.28
N LEU A 420 13.33 47.53 -40.33
CA LEU A 420 13.68 47.05 -38.99
C LEU A 420 14.17 45.59 -39.03
N GLN A 421 13.54 44.72 -39.83
CA GLN A 421 14.02 43.35 -40.06
C GLN A 421 15.42 43.34 -40.71
N ALA A 422 15.67 44.22 -41.68
CA ALA A 422 16.98 44.36 -42.31
C ALA A 422 18.06 44.89 -41.34
N ALA A 423 17.72 45.88 -40.52
CA ALA A 423 18.64 46.44 -39.52
C ALA A 423 19.04 45.42 -38.42
N LEU A 424 18.18 44.45 -38.13
CA LEU A 424 18.44 43.38 -37.16
C LEU A 424 19.31 42.24 -37.72
N ALA A 425 19.49 42.18 -39.04
CA ALA A 425 20.20 41.07 -39.68
C ALA A 425 21.72 41.27 -39.72
N GLU A 426 22.24 42.50 -39.84
CA GLU A 426 23.65 42.71 -40.22
C GLU A 426 24.32 44.00 -39.67
N ASP A 427 24.08 44.45 -38.43
CA ASP A 427 24.77 45.67 -37.95
C ASP A 427 25.21 45.65 -36.47
N GLU A 428 26.53 45.60 -36.22
CA GLU A 428 27.14 45.84 -34.88
C GLU A 428 26.85 47.26 -34.35
N GLN A 429 26.52 48.22 -35.23
CA GLN A 429 26.12 49.56 -34.84
C GLN A 429 24.73 49.58 -34.21
N PHE A 430 23.83 48.71 -34.64
CA PHE A 430 22.50 48.55 -34.05
C PHE A 430 22.59 48.08 -32.61
N ASP A 431 23.45 47.10 -32.31
CA ASP A 431 23.65 46.58 -30.95
C ASP A 431 24.08 47.69 -29.97
N ARG A 432 25.00 48.57 -30.39
CA ARG A 432 25.44 49.72 -29.57
C ARG A 432 24.34 50.77 -29.35
N LEU A 433 23.55 51.07 -30.37
CA LEU A 433 22.43 52.01 -30.24
C LEU A 433 21.33 51.44 -29.35
N LEU A 434 21.10 50.13 -29.44
CA LEU A 434 20.11 49.43 -28.64
C LEU A 434 20.54 49.37 -27.18
N GLU A 435 21.81 49.06 -26.90
CA GLU A 435 22.39 49.12 -25.55
C GLU A 435 22.26 50.52 -24.94
N SER A 436 22.57 51.57 -25.72
CA SER A 436 22.43 52.96 -25.27
C SER A 436 20.96 53.34 -25.01
N LEU A 437 20.04 52.91 -25.86
CA LEU A 437 18.61 53.16 -25.71
C LEU A 437 18.06 52.45 -24.48
N VAL A 438 18.40 51.18 -24.27
CA VAL A 438 17.97 50.41 -23.09
C VAL A 438 18.51 51.04 -21.81
N SER A 439 19.79 51.42 -21.80
CA SER A 439 20.41 52.09 -20.66
C SER A 439 19.73 53.43 -20.34
N ASN A 440 19.49 54.26 -21.35
CA ASN A 440 18.84 55.56 -21.17
C ASN A 440 17.37 55.42 -20.77
N ILE A 441 16.60 54.52 -21.39
CA ILE A 441 15.21 54.25 -21.00
C ILE A 441 15.15 53.75 -19.57
N SER A 442 15.99 52.79 -19.19
CA SER A 442 16.03 52.26 -17.83
C SER A 442 16.33 53.38 -16.83
N LYS A 443 17.28 54.26 -17.14
CA LYS A 443 17.63 55.41 -16.29
C LYS A 443 16.47 56.41 -16.18
N THR A 444 15.85 56.77 -17.29
CA THR A 444 14.74 57.74 -17.31
C THR A 444 13.50 57.19 -16.63
N VAL A 445 13.13 55.94 -16.89
CA VAL A 445 11.98 55.26 -16.26
C VAL A 445 12.20 55.14 -14.76
N SER A 446 13.39 54.73 -14.30
CA SER A 446 13.71 54.67 -12.87
C SER A 446 13.56 56.05 -12.21
N THR A 447 14.09 57.09 -12.86
CA THR A 447 14.06 58.47 -12.33
C THR A 447 12.63 59.03 -12.27
N GLU A 448 11.83 58.84 -13.32
CA GLU A 448 10.46 59.36 -13.41
C GLU A 448 9.47 58.58 -12.53
N LEU A 449 9.61 57.25 -12.45
CA LEU A 449 8.76 56.42 -11.59
C LEU A 449 8.97 56.72 -10.10
N GLN A 450 10.19 57.12 -9.71
CA GLN A 450 10.48 57.62 -8.37
C GLN A 450 9.89 59.01 -8.12
N ALA A 451 9.96 59.90 -9.12
CA ALA A 451 9.50 61.28 -8.98
C ALA A 451 7.97 61.42 -8.86
N GLN A 452 7.19 60.57 -9.57
CA GLN A 452 5.76 60.78 -9.76
C GLN A 452 4.84 59.99 -8.79
N GLN A 453 5.36 59.46 -7.67
CA GLN A 453 4.63 58.56 -6.75
C GLN A 453 3.97 57.32 -7.40
N SER A 454 4.30 57.05 -8.67
CA SER A 454 3.72 55.96 -9.45
C SER A 454 4.19 54.59 -8.95
N MET A 455 5.36 54.54 -8.29
CA MET A 455 5.90 53.33 -7.67
C MET A 455 4.95 52.74 -6.61
N ASN A 456 4.41 53.57 -5.72
CA ASN A 456 3.49 53.10 -4.68
C ASN A 456 2.22 52.49 -5.28
N LYS A 457 1.74 53.04 -6.39
CA LYS A 457 0.56 52.51 -7.08
C LYS A 457 0.85 51.18 -7.77
N ILE A 458 2.04 51.01 -8.32
CA ILE A 458 2.50 49.74 -8.91
C ILE A 458 2.68 48.68 -7.83
N GLU A 459 3.27 49.02 -6.69
CA GLU A 459 3.45 48.10 -5.55
C GLU A 459 2.11 47.57 -5.03
N ILE A 460 1.10 48.45 -4.88
CA ILE A 460 -0.26 48.04 -4.49
C ILE A 460 -0.86 47.08 -5.52
N LEU A 461 -0.81 47.43 -6.81
CA LEU A 461 -1.36 46.58 -7.87
C LEU A 461 -0.64 45.22 -7.98
N LEU A 462 0.67 45.16 -7.72
CA LEU A 462 1.42 43.92 -7.69
C LEU A 462 1.04 43.05 -6.49
N ILE A 463 0.83 43.66 -5.31
CA ILE A 463 0.35 42.92 -4.13
C ILE A 463 -1.04 42.34 -4.38
N ASP A 464 -1.94 43.12 -4.98
CA ASP A 464 -3.30 42.71 -5.31
C ASP A 464 -3.30 41.57 -6.35
N LEU A 465 -2.47 41.67 -7.40
CA LEU A 465 -2.29 40.61 -8.39
C LEU A 465 -1.75 39.32 -7.76
N LEU A 466 -0.76 39.42 -6.87
CA LEU A 466 -0.20 38.27 -6.18
C LEU A 466 -1.22 37.61 -5.24
N GLU A 467 -2.10 38.41 -4.63
CA GLU A 467 -3.21 37.90 -3.82
C GLU A 467 -4.24 37.17 -4.68
N GLU A 468 -4.57 37.71 -5.85
CA GLU A 468 -5.46 37.08 -6.82
C GLU A 468 -4.88 35.74 -7.36
N ILE A 469 -3.59 35.70 -7.64
CA ILE A 469 -2.88 34.46 -8.02
C ILE A 469 -2.95 33.43 -6.88
N LYS A 470 -2.72 33.85 -5.63
CA LYS A 470 -2.78 32.96 -4.47
C LYS A 470 -4.16 32.31 -4.34
N ILE A 471 -5.23 33.08 -4.48
CA ILE A 471 -6.62 32.60 -4.39
C ILE A 471 -6.95 31.63 -5.52
N ASN A 472 -6.65 32.01 -6.77
CA ASN A 472 -6.93 31.18 -7.94
C ASN A 472 -6.10 29.87 -7.95
N TYR A 473 -4.88 29.92 -7.44
CA TYR A 473 -4.00 28.75 -7.38
C TYR A 473 -4.45 27.74 -6.33
N VAL A 474 -4.83 28.20 -5.13
CA VAL A 474 -5.35 27.34 -4.05
C VAL A 474 -6.63 26.62 -4.48
N GLN A 475 -7.52 27.28 -5.23
CA GLN A 475 -8.73 26.62 -5.76
C GLN A 475 -8.40 25.50 -6.76
N ARG A 476 -7.37 25.68 -7.60
CA ARG A 476 -7.05 24.76 -8.69
C ARG A 476 -6.28 23.51 -8.25
N LEU A 477 -5.45 23.62 -7.21
CA LEU A 477 -4.73 22.49 -6.60
C LEU A 477 -5.67 21.42 -6.00
N SER A 478 -6.89 21.78 -5.62
CA SER A 478 -7.87 20.81 -5.12
C SER A 478 -8.33 19.77 -6.15
N GLN A 479 -8.02 19.99 -7.45
CA GLN A 479 -8.49 19.16 -8.56
C GLN A 479 -7.38 18.48 -9.38
N GLU A 480 -6.10 18.77 -9.13
CA GLU A 480 -4.99 18.27 -9.96
C GLU A 480 -3.99 17.45 -9.12
N ASP A 481 -3.53 16.32 -9.65
CA ASP A 481 -2.71 15.33 -8.94
C ASP A 481 -1.39 15.94 -8.42
N ILE A 482 -1.32 16.10 -7.10
CA ILE A 482 -0.18 16.59 -6.29
C ILE A 482 1.14 15.86 -6.62
N GLU A 483 1.05 14.65 -7.17
CA GLU A 483 2.16 13.76 -7.48
C GLU A 483 3.07 14.29 -8.62
N ASP A 484 2.50 14.94 -9.64
CA ASP A 484 3.26 15.47 -10.79
C ASP A 484 4.09 16.71 -10.43
N ILE A 485 3.58 17.55 -9.52
CA ILE A 485 4.25 18.78 -9.06
C ILE A 485 5.46 18.44 -8.16
N LEU A 486 5.32 17.40 -7.34
CA LEU A 486 6.39 16.92 -6.45
C LEU A 486 7.56 16.31 -7.23
N GLU A 487 7.30 15.61 -8.33
CA GLU A 487 8.34 15.02 -9.16
C GLU A 487 9.17 16.10 -9.87
N GLN A 488 8.52 17.15 -10.38
CA GLN A 488 9.19 18.28 -11.03
C GLN A 488 10.04 19.09 -10.03
N THR A 489 9.52 19.38 -8.84
CA THR A 489 10.25 20.17 -7.83
C THR A 489 11.50 19.45 -7.32
N ARG A 490 11.45 18.11 -7.20
CA ARG A 490 12.61 17.29 -6.83
C ARG A 490 13.70 17.30 -7.89
N SER A 491 13.34 17.39 -9.17
CA SER A 491 14.31 17.47 -10.28
C SER A 491 15.11 18.79 -10.25
N LEU A 492 14.43 19.91 -9.97
CA LEU A 492 15.04 21.24 -9.92
C LEU A 492 16.00 21.42 -8.75
N ARG A 493 15.65 20.92 -7.55
CA ARG A 493 16.54 20.94 -6.37
C ARG A 493 17.85 20.17 -6.59
N LYS A 494 17.86 19.20 -7.49
CA LYS A 494 19.02 18.38 -7.82
C LYS A 494 19.99 19.12 -8.75
N ILE A 495 19.48 20.03 -9.56
CA ILE A 495 20.27 20.88 -10.47
C ILE A 495 20.95 22.00 -9.67
N ALA A 496 20.26 22.60 -8.69
CA ALA A 496 20.83 23.66 -7.84
C ALA A 496 21.88 23.19 -6.81
N LYS A 497 22.12 21.87 -6.70
CA LYS A 497 23.09 21.27 -5.77
C LYS A 497 24.33 20.68 -6.47
N ARG A 498 24.42 20.85 -7.78
CA ARG A 498 25.66 20.75 -8.56
C ARG A 498 26.15 22.16 -8.85
#